data_AF-A0A820JVM4-F1
#
_entry.id   AF-A0A820JVM4-F1
#
_cell.length_a   1.000
_cell.length_b   1.000
_cell.length_c   1.000
_cell.angle_alpha   90.00
_cell.angle_beta   90.00
_cell.angle_gamma   90.00
#
_symmetry.space_group_name_H-M   'P 1'
#
loop_
_entity.id
_entity.type
_entity.pdbx_description
1 polymer ?
#
loop_
_entity_poly.entity_id
_entity_poly.type
_entity_poly.pdbx_seq_one_letter_code
_entity_poly.pdbx_strand_id
1 'polypeptide(L)' 'ASYHDTSNFDGQFTGEPFQFTPPDKELIMAIDQSEFESFPYVNKAYLSTPTL' A
#
# COMPACT_ATOMS: atom_id res chain seq x y z
N ALA A 1 15.01 12.95 -15.18
CA ALA A 1 13.68 12.36 -15.01
C ALA A 1 12.93 13.14 -13.94
N SER A 2 11.63 13.39 -14.12
CA SER A 2 10.79 13.92 -13.03
C SER A 2 10.76 12.91 -11.89
N TYR A 3 10.55 13.35 -10.64
CA TYR A 3 10.32 12.44 -9.50
C TYR A 3 9.12 11.51 -9.73
N HIS A 4 8.19 11.89 -10.61
CA HIS A 4 7.00 11.12 -10.98
C HIS A 4 7.07 10.52 -12.39
N ASP A 5 8.27 10.38 -12.97
CA ASP A 5 8.41 9.75 -14.28
C ASP A 5 8.06 8.25 -14.21
N THR A 6 7.09 7.83 -15.02
CA THR A 6 6.61 6.45 -15.09
C THR A 6 6.99 5.72 -16.37
N SER A 7 7.88 6.29 -17.20
CA SER A 7 8.25 5.75 -18.51
C SER A 7 8.83 4.32 -18.52
N ASN A 8 9.28 3.82 -17.37
CA ASN A 8 9.78 2.44 -17.21
C ASN A 8 8.71 1.44 -16.74
N PHE A 9 7.46 1.89 -16.57
CA PHE A 9 6.34 1.06 -16.17
C PHE A 9 5.39 0.84 -17.35
N ASP A 10 4.68 -0.28 -17.34
CA ASP A 10 3.64 -0.55 -18.34
C ASP A 10 2.52 0.52 -18.25
N GLY A 11 2.08 1.00 -19.41
CA GLY A 11 0.99 1.95 -19.55
C GLY A 11 -0.33 1.43 -18.99
N GLN A 12 -0.54 0.10 -18.97
CA GLN A 12 -1.73 -0.50 -18.36
C GLN A 12 -1.84 -0.10 -16.88
N PHE A 13 -0.79 -0.29 -16.08
CA PHE A 13 -0.84 -0.01 -14.64
C PHE A 13 -0.88 1.49 -14.34
N THR A 14 -0.18 2.30 -15.12
CA THR A 14 -0.11 3.75 -14.89
C THR A 14 -1.37 4.49 -15.36
N GLY A 15 -2.18 3.86 -16.22
CA GLY A 15 -3.48 4.35 -16.66
C GLY A 15 -4.67 3.87 -15.81
N GLU A 16 -4.49 2.85 -14.97
CA GLU A 16 -5.53 2.40 -14.04
C GLU A 16 -5.83 3.45 -12.96
N PRO A 17 -7.08 3.54 -12.46
CA PRO A 17 -7.44 4.49 -11.42
C PRO A 17 -6.70 4.16 -10.11
N PHE A 18 -6.16 5.18 -9.46
CA PHE A 18 -5.51 5.05 -8.15
C PHE A 18 -6.57 4.91 -7.04
N GLN A 19 -7.18 3.73 -6.94
CA GLN A 19 -8.23 3.41 -5.98
C GLN A 19 -8.10 1.97 -5.46
N PHE A 20 -8.61 1.73 -4.26
CA PHE A 20 -8.77 0.38 -3.75
C PHE A 20 -10.03 -0.27 -4.30
N THR A 21 -9.96 -1.57 -4.55
CA THR A 21 -11.15 -2.39 -4.79
C THR A 21 -12.08 -2.30 -3.57
N PRO A 22 -13.38 -2.01 -3.75
CA PRO A 22 -14.32 -1.96 -2.64
C PRO A 22 -14.34 -3.29 -1.85
N PRO A 23 -14.39 -3.22 -0.51
CA PRO A 23 -14.36 -4.42 0.32
C PRO A 23 -15.66 -5.23 0.22
N ASP A 24 -15.52 -6.55 0.15
CA ASP A 24 -16.62 -7.50 0.39
C ASP A 24 -16.71 -7.80 1.88
N LYS A 25 -17.82 -7.40 2.50
CA LYS A 25 -18.01 -7.52 3.96
C LYS A 25 -18.13 -8.97 4.42
N GLU A 26 -18.77 -9.83 3.63
CA GLU A 26 -18.95 -11.23 4.01
C GLU A 26 -17.62 -11.96 3.98
N LEU A 27 -16.82 -11.69 2.96
CA LEU A 27 -15.46 -12.22 2.86
C LEU A 27 -14.59 -11.75 4.03
N ILE A 28 -14.58 -10.45 4.33
CA ILE A 28 -13.75 -9.90 5.41
C ILE A 28 -14.12 -10.50 6.77
N MET A 29 -15.41 -10.70 7.04
CA MET A 29 -15.87 -11.30 8.29
C MET A 29 -15.47 -12.77 8.46
N ALA A 30 -15.20 -13.47 7.35
CA ALA A 30 -14.75 -14.86 7.36
C ALA A 30 -13.23 -15.02 7.54
N ILE A 31 -12.45 -13.93 7.43
CA ILE A 31 -11.00 -13.96 7.58
C ILE A 31 -10.63 -14.06 9.06
N ASP A 32 -9.79 -15.05 9.41
CA ASP A 32 -9.18 -15.14 10.73
C ASP A 32 -8.17 -13.99 10.93
N GLN A 33 -8.53 -13.03 11.79
CA GLN A 33 -7.69 -11.87 12.07
C GLN A 33 -6.49 -12.20 12.96
N SER A 34 -6.51 -13.33 13.68
CA SER A 34 -5.41 -13.71 14.57
C SER A 34 -4.13 -14.04 13.81
N GLU A 35 -4.23 -14.45 12.55
CA GLU A 35 -3.08 -14.69 11.65
C GLU A 35 -2.25 -13.43 11.40
N PHE A 36 -2.81 -12.23 11.63
CA PHE A 36 -2.19 -10.95 11.29
C PHE A 36 -1.75 -10.11 12.51
N GLU A 37 -1.84 -10.64 13.73
CA GLU A 37 -1.54 -9.88 14.96
C GLU A 37 -0.12 -9.28 15.00
N SER A 38 0.85 -9.96 14.40
CA SER A 38 2.26 -9.52 14.36
C SER A 38 2.64 -8.75 13.09
N PHE A 39 1.66 -8.41 12.25
CA PHE A 39 1.90 -7.70 10.98
C PHE A 39 2.42 -6.25 11.13
N PRO A 40 2.00 -5.45 12.13
CA PRO A 40 2.41 -4.05 12.20
C PRO A 40 3.93 -3.88 12.32
N TYR A 41 4.53 -3.19 11.35
CA TYR A 41 5.95 -2.83 11.35
C TYR A 41 6.13 -1.38 10.92
N VAL A 42 7.02 -0.66 11.62
CA VAL A 42 7.46 0.68 11.24
C VAL A 42 8.99 0.73 11.27
N ASN A 43 9.59 1.21 10.19
CA ASN A 43 11.04 1.37 10.11
C ASN A 43 11.50 2.52 11.04
N LYS A 44 12.29 2.18 12.06
CA LYS A 44 12.82 3.14 13.04
C LYS A 44 13.73 4.21 12.43
N ALA A 45 14.45 3.89 11.35
CA ALA A 45 15.33 4.84 10.67
C ALA A 45 14.55 5.99 10.03
N TYR A 46 13.31 5.73 9.60
CA TYR A 46 12.43 6.74 9.02
C TYR A 46 11.85 7.67 10.10
N LEU A 47 11.67 7.18 11.33
CA LEU A 47 11.19 7.99 12.46
C LEU A 47 12.26 8.92 13.03
N SER A 48 13.55 8.60 12.85
CA SER A 48 14.67 9.40 13.33
C SER A 48 15.05 10.56 12.40
N THR A 49 14.51 10.61 11.18
CA THR A 49 14.71 11.71 10.25
C THR A 49 13.92 12.93 10.73
N PRO A 50 14.56 14.08 11.06
CA PRO A 50 13.82 15.29 11.40
C PRO A 50 13.01 15.73 10.18
N THR A 51 11.71 15.94 10.37
CA THR A 51 10.87 16.63 9.38
C THR A 51 11.40 18.05 9.24
N LEU A 52 11.94 18.41 8.07
CA LEU A 52 12.30 19.79 7.72
C LEU A 52 11.04 20.65 7.56
#